data_AF-A0A925Y478-F1
#
_entry.id   AF-A0A925Y478-F1
#
_cell.length_a   1.000
_cell.length_b   1.000
_cell.length_c   1.000
_cell.angle_alpha   90.00
_cell.angle_beta   90.00
_cell.angle_gamma   90.00
#
_symmetry.space_group_name_H-M   'P 1'
#
loop_
_entity.id
_entity.type
_entity.pdbx_description
1 polymer ?
#
loop_
_entity_poly.entity_id
_entity_poly.type
_entity_poly.pdbx_seq_one_letter_code
_entity_poly.pdbx_strand_id
1 'polypeptide(L)'
;MKSIGRISTRKPFHSFIPNHFPVLCGILFSGIQILTGQSLLDVGDIQVTGVTSDASDSFSFVLWKNISSGTVIRFTDQSFTDAGTSLNGGENDMSVRFDSDLSAGSLIRIEAGGTALTNGGTFVGITTGSLGGIANAGDQVFAYQGAAVGGSGTSFTGRTALYGFNIGSSNWVTSGASSNNSVLPTSLSGINANLDSKNFDNADYTAASTGMTQAAYKAAIVNVDNFTHSDTRFDLRTSGFTITTSLDLIWDANGKTSGTGGAGTWDAITQSRFSNSNADTYLHWVDSNSGNSHTAVFGGTAGIVTVSNGITASGLKFDVDSYTLTGGSIVLMDPITP
;
A
#
# COMPACT_ATOMS: atom_id res chain seq x y z
N MET A 1 -24.14 89.21 69.08
CA MET A 1 -23.30 90.34 68.60
C MET A 1 -22.22 89.80 67.67
N LYS A 2 -22.10 90.38 66.47
CA LYS A 2 -21.01 90.25 65.46
C LYS A 2 -20.84 88.86 64.82
N SER A 3 -21.07 88.67 63.50
CA SER A 3 -20.30 89.16 62.32
C SER A 3 -18.91 88.53 62.22
N ILE A 4 -18.31 88.05 61.11
CA ILE A 4 -18.55 87.91 59.65
C ILE A 4 -17.35 87.05 59.14
N GLY A 5 -17.46 86.35 58.00
CA GLY A 5 -16.30 86.02 57.13
C GLY A 5 -16.31 84.60 56.55
N ARG A 6 -17.02 84.29 55.46
CA ARG A 6 -16.72 84.51 54.01
C ARG A 6 -15.65 83.54 53.46
N ILE A 7 -16.01 82.74 52.45
CA ILE A 7 -15.34 82.60 51.13
C ILE A 7 -16.18 81.64 50.27
N SER A 8 -16.57 82.13 49.08
CA SER A 8 -17.38 81.46 48.07
C SER A 8 -16.45 81.06 46.92
N THR A 9 -16.49 79.79 46.50
CA THR A 9 -15.83 79.29 45.29
C THR A 9 -16.88 78.81 44.29
N ARG A 10 -16.77 79.36 43.06
CA ARG A 10 -17.60 79.04 41.91
C ARG A 10 -17.34 77.60 41.44
N LYS A 11 -18.41 76.85 41.09
CA LYS A 11 -18.33 75.66 40.24
C LYS A 11 -18.97 75.97 38.88
N PRO A 12 -18.31 75.68 37.73
CA PRO A 12 -18.94 75.76 36.43
C PRO A 12 -19.67 74.46 36.06
N PHE A 13 -20.78 74.64 35.35
CA PHE A 13 -21.51 73.64 34.58
C PHE A 13 -20.59 72.84 33.66
N HIS A 14 -20.77 71.52 33.58
CA HIS A 14 -20.38 70.72 32.42
C HIS A 14 -21.54 69.81 32.01
N SER A 15 -21.85 69.91 30.73
CA SER A 15 -22.85 69.22 29.92
C SER A 15 -22.73 67.70 30.00
N PHE A 16 -23.84 67.02 30.29
CA PHE A 16 -23.99 65.58 30.13
C PHE A 16 -24.27 65.26 28.65
N ILE A 17 -23.32 64.62 27.98
CA ILE A 17 -23.54 63.88 26.72
C ILE A 17 -23.60 62.40 27.10
N PRO A 18 -24.70 61.66 26.84
CA PRO A 18 -24.70 60.22 27.01
C PRO A 18 -23.95 59.57 25.83
N ASN A 19 -22.81 58.96 26.13
CA ASN A 19 -22.07 58.09 25.21
C ASN A 19 -22.90 56.83 24.94
N HIS A 20 -23.44 56.72 23.73
CA HIS A 20 -23.89 55.45 23.17
C HIS A 20 -22.66 54.60 22.84
N PHE A 21 -22.36 53.61 23.68
CA PHE A 21 -21.47 52.51 23.35
C PHE A 21 -22.20 51.55 22.41
N PRO A 22 -21.75 51.36 21.15
CA PRO A 22 -22.22 50.21 20.38
C PRO A 22 -21.58 48.95 20.97
N VAL A 23 -22.40 48.07 21.54
CA VAL A 23 -22.01 46.69 21.84
C VAL A 23 -21.79 46.01 20.50
N LEU A 24 -20.54 46.01 20.05
CA LEU A 24 -20.11 45.22 18.90
C LEU A 24 -20.12 43.75 19.35
N CYS A 25 -21.21 43.05 19.02
CA CYS A 25 -21.30 41.60 19.15
C CYS A 25 -20.33 40.97 18.16
N GLY A 26 -19.07 40.80 18.57
CA GLY A 26 -18.09 40.01 17.84
C GLY A 26 -18.50 38.55 17.93
N ILE A 27 -19.20 38.05 16.91
CA ILE A 27 -19.30 36.61 16.68
C ILE A 27 -17.88 36.16 16.35
N LEU A 28 -17.21 35.58 17.34
CA LEU A 28 -15.97 34.86 17.15
C LEU A 28 -16.32 33.68 16.23
N PHE A 29 -16.00 33.80 14.94
CA PHE A 29 -15.93 32.65 14.04
C PHE A 29 -14.74 31.81 14.52
N SER A 30 -14.93 31.00 15.56
CA SER A 30 -14.09 29.84 15.81
C SER A 30 -14.27 28.96 14.58
N GLY A 31 -13.33 29.07 13.64
CA GLY A 31 -13.30 28.22 12.47
C GLY A 31 -13.45 26.78 12.92
N ILE A 32 -14.57 26.16 12.56
CA ILE A 32 -14.72 24.72 12.60
C ILE A 32 -13.61 24.19 11.69
N GLN A 33 -12.53 23.73 12.32
CA GLN A 33 -11.54 22.89 11.65
C GLN A 33 -12.29 21.58 11.39
N ILE A 34 -12.79 21.40 10.18
CA ILE A 34 -13.26 20.08 9.74
C ILE A 34 -11.99 19.23 9.73
N LEU A 35 -11.76 18.45 10.78
CA LEU A 35 -10.84 17.34 10.69
C LEU A 35 -11.44 16.40 9.64
N THR A 36 -10.98 16.50 8.40
CA THR A 36 -11.11 15.39 7.46
C THR A 36 -10.30 14.25 8.07
N GLY A 37 -10.99 13.22 8.55
CA GLY A 37 -10.32 12.04 9.10
C GLY A 37 -9.38 11.45 8.04
N GLN A 38 -8.24 10.89 8.50
CA GLN A 38 -7.40 10.08 7.61
C GLN A 38 -8.21 8.95 6.97
N SER A 39 -7.85 8.57 5.76
CA SER A 39 -8.41 7.36 5.16
C SER A 39 -8.01 6.13 5.98
N LEU A 40 -8.99 5.29 6.31
CA LEU A 40 -8.73 3.97 6.90
C LEU A 40 -8.34 3.01 5.79
N LEU A 41 -7.24 2.29 6.00
CA LEU A 41 -6.67 1.33 5.06
C LEU A 41 -6.73 -0.06 5.68
N ASP A 42 -7.04 -1.04 4.85
CA ASP A 42 -7.06 -2.45 5.20
C ASP A 42 -5.91 -3.19 4.50
N VAL A 43 -5.72 -4.47 4.83
CA VAL A 43 -4.73 -5.33 4.19
C VAL A 43 -4.92 -5.35 2.67
N GLY A 44 -3.84 -5.07 1.94
CA GLY A 44 -3.85 -5.00 0.49
C GLY A 44 -4.43 -3.72 -0.12
N ASP A 45 -4.77 -2.69 0.68
CA ASP A 45 -5.00 -1.33 0.17
C ASP A 45 -3.69 -0.63 -0.23
N ILE A 46 -2.55 -1.21 0.16
CA ILE A 46 -1.22 -0.86 -0.34
C ILE A 46 -0.39 -2.12 -0.55
N GLN A 47 0.67 -2.01 -1.36
CA GLN A 47 1.71 -3.04 -1.45
C GLN A 47 3.08 -2.38 -1.61
N VAL A 48 4.09 -2.92 -0.92
CA VAL A 48 5.48 -2.52 -1.14
C VAL A 48 5.93 -3.13 -2.48
N THR A 49 6.46 -2.30 -3.36
CA THR A 49 6.85 -2.66 -4.73
C THR A 49 8.35 -2.82 -4.91
N GLY A 50 9.15 -2.35 -3.94
CA GLY A 50 10.58 -2.58 -3.96
C GLY A 50 11.27 -2.10 -2.69
N VAL A 51 12.44 -2.66 -2.44
CA VAL A 51 13.34 -2.37 -1.32
C VAL A 51 14.78 -2.44 -1.83
N THR A 52 15.65 -1.56 -1.35
CA THR A 52 17.11 -1.64 -1.51
C THR A 52 17.75 -1.57 -0.13
N SER A 53 18.60 -2.54 0.22
CA SER A 53 19.35 -2.57 1.48
C SER A 53 20.84 -2.21 1.32
N ASP A 54 21.37 -2.23 0.09
CA ASP A 54 22.70 -1.73 -0.19
C ASP A 54 22.68 -0.20 -0.22
N ALA A 55 23.41 0.44 0.71
CA ALA A 55 23.37 1.87 0.92
C ALA A 55 23.49 2.66 -0.41
N SER A 56 22.62 3.62 -0.70
CA SER A 56 21.56 4.14 0.18
C SER A 56 20.27 3.32 0.18
N ASP A 57 19.75 3.02 1.38
CA ASP A 57 18.49 2.31 1.60
C ASP A 57 17.31 3.07 0.97
N SER A 58 16.37 2.34 0.40
CA SER A 58 15.15 2.93 -0.17
C SER A 58 14.05 1.88 -0.23
N PHE A 59 12.81 2.33 -0.30
CA PHE A 59 11.69 1.46 -0.61
C PHE A 59 10.62 2.22 -1.39
N SER A 60 9.77 1.46 -2.08
CA SER A 60 8.63 2.01 -2.81
C SER A 60 7.36 1.24 -2.47
N PHE A 61 6.23 1.91 -2.53
CA PHE A 61 4.92 1.28 -2.37
C PHE A 61 3.87 1.94 -3.27
N VAL A 62 2.86 1.17 -3.61
CA VAL A 62 1.71 1.62 -4.41
C VAL A 62 0.44 1.66 -3.54
N LEU A 63 -0.40 2.65 -3.80
CA LEU A 63 -1.74 2.75 -3.23
C LEU A 63 -2.76 2.02 -4.12
N TRP A 64 -3.57 1.15 -3.54
CA TRP A 64 -4.71 0.48 -4.20
C TRP A 64 -6.06 1.05 -3.77
N LYS A 65 -6.03 2.11 -2.98
CA LYS A 65 -7.20 2.84 -2.54
C LYS A 65 -6.91 4.32 -2.63
N ASN A 66 -7.92 5.08 -3.03
CA ASN A 66 -7.83 6.54 -2.97
C ASN A 66 -7.65 6.93 -1.50
N ILE A 67 -6.74 7.87 -1.25
CA ILE A 67 -6.52 8.42 0.09
C ILE A 67 -6.82 9.91 0.08
N SER A 68 -7.33 10.39 1.21
CA SER A 68 -7.53 11.80 1.47
C SER A 68 -6.28 12.44 2.09
N SER A 69 -6.14 13.76 1.91
CA SER A 69 -5.20 14.57 2.68
C SER A 69 -5.36 14.31 4.19
N GLY A 70 -4.23 14.29 4.90
CA GLY A 70 -4.12 13.91 6.30
C GLY A 70 -3.93 12.42 6.55
N THR A 71 -3.99 11.56 5.52
CA THR A 71 -3.71 10.12 5.68
C THR A 71 -2.27 9.89 6.13
N VAL A 72 -2.07 9.00 7.11
CA VAL A 72 -0.76 8.60 7.60
C VAL A 72 -0.58 7.11 7.39
N ILE A 73 0.53 6.74 6.74
CA ILE A 73 1.02 5.37 6.63
C ILE A 73 2.36 5.32 7.35
N ARG A 74 2.55 4.29 8.17
CA ARG A 74 3.80 4.07 8.91
C ARG A 74 4.48 2.83 8.39
N PHE A 75 5.79 2.80 8.55
CA PHE A 75 6.62 1.67 8.19
C PHE A 75 7.56 1.36 9.33
N THR A 76 7.86 0.08 9.51
CA THR A 76 8.83 -0.45 10.48
C THR A 76 9.64 -1.55 9.82
N ASP A 77 10.90 -1.63 10.20
CA ASP A 77 11.78 -2.77 9.96
C ASP A 77 11.68 -3.80 11.09
N GLN A 78 11.20 -3.44 12.28
CA GLN A 78 11.02 -4.41 13.38
C GLN A 78 10.42 -5.77 13.00
N SER A 79 11.17 -6.83 13.33
CA SER A 79 10.72 -8.21 13.23
C SER A 79 9.61 -8.55 14.21
N PHE A 80 8.61 -9.29 13.73
CA PHE A 80 7.69 -10.04 14.57
C PHE A 80 8.36 -11.32 15.08
N THR A 81 8.26 -11.53 16.39
CA THR A 81 8.79 -12.73 17.06
C THR A 81 7.79 -13.89 17.12
N ASP A 82 6.52 -13.60 16.83
CA ASP A 82 5.43 -14.56 16.69
C ASP A 82 4.46 -14.16 15.58
N ALA A 83 3.52 -15.04 15.25
CA ALA A 83 2.48 -14.76 14.25
C ALA A 83 1.36 -13.82 14.78
N GLY A 84 1.51 -13.27 15.99
CA GLY A 84 0.55 -12.41 16.65
C GLY A 84 0.96 -10.95 16.55
N THR A 85 1.36 -10.37 17.68
CA THR A 85 1.69 -8.94 17.80
C THR A 85 3.01 -8.68 18.50
N SER A 86 3.80 -9.70 18.84
CA SER A 86 5.05 -9.50 19.56
C SER A 86 6.15 -9.08 18.60
N LEU A 87 6.92 -8.05 18.98
CA LEU A 87 8.04 -7.53 18.18
C LEU A 87 9.36 -7.74 18.93
N ASN A 88 10.45 -7.84 18.17
CA ASN A 88 11.79 -7.92 18.74
C ASN A 88 12.19 -6.62 19.46
N GLY A 89 11.69 -5.49 18.96
CA GLY A 89 12.07 -4.15 19.43
C GLY A 89 13.51 -3.78 19.08
N GLY A 90 13.88 -2.52 19.32
CA GLY A 90 15.24 -2.02 19.08
C GLY A 90 15.44 -1.34 17.72
N GLU A 91 14.42 -1.27 16.87
CA GLU A 91 14.51 -0.73 15.50
C GLU A 91 13.50 0.38 15.22
N ASN A 92 13.69 1.11 14.12
CA ASN A 92 13.09 2.41 13.92
C ASN A 92 11.76 2.34 13.17
N ASP A 93 10.96 3.39 13.34
CA ASP A 93 9.80 3.64 12.50
C ASP A 93 10.04 4.83 11.59
N MET A 94 9.30 4.85 10.49
CA MET A 94 9.01 6.07 9.77
C MET A 94 7.52 6.27 9.52
N SER A 95 7.16 7.52 9.26
CA SER A 95 5.80 7.91 8.91
C SER A 95 5.80 8.73 7.63
N VAL A 96 4.81 8.46 6.79
CA VAL A 96 4.50 9.22 5.58
C VAL A 96 3.11 9.79 5.76
N ARG A 97 3.01 11.10 5.91
CA ARG A 97 1.76 11.84 5.94
C ARG A 97 1.54 12.50 4.59
N PHE A 98 0.36 12.31 4.02
CA PHE A 98 -0.04 12.94 2.77
C PHE A 98 -0.77 14.25 3.07
N ASP A 99 -0.40 15.34 2.41
CA ASP A 99 -1.09 16.63 2.55
C ASP A 99 -1.97 16.98 1.33
N SER A 100 -2.08 16.06 0.38
CA SER A 100 -3.04 16.09 -0.73
C SER A 100 -3.75 14.75 -0.86
N ASP A 101 -4.91 14.75 -1.53
CA ASP A 101 -5.57 13.53 -1.96
C ASP A 101 -4.71 12.83 -3.03
N LEU A 102 -4.66 11.49 -3.00
CA LEU A 102 -4.02 10.67 -4.04
C LEU A 102 -4.97 9.55 -4.48
N SER A 103 -4.95 9.25 -5.78
CA SER A 103 -5.73 8.14 -6.33
C SER A 103 -5.00 6.80 -6.18
N ALA A 104 -5.77 5.71 -6.22
CA ALA A 104 -5.23 4.37 -6.46
C ALA A 104 -4.36 4.36 -7.73
N GLY A 105 -3.32 3.52 -7.73
CA GLY A 105 -2.25 3.46 -8.71
C GLY A 105 -1.08 4.41 -8.45
N SER A 106 -1.19 5.35 -7.50
CA SER A 106 -0.07 6.23 -7.15
C SER A 106 1.06 5.44 -6.50
N LEU A 107 2.29 5.59 -7.00
CA LEU A 107 3.51 5.02 -6.42
C LEU A 107 4.26 6.09 -5.64
N ILE A 108 4.66 5.72 -4.43
CA ILE A 108 5.45 6.54 -3.53
C ILE A 108 6.79 5.84 -3.37
N ARG A 109 7.88 6.56 -3.64
CA ARG A 109 9.24 6.10 -3.36
C ARG A 109 9.81 6.92 -2.21
N ILE A 110 10.41 6.26 -1.25
CA ILE A 110 11.14 6.84 -0.14
C ILE A 110 12.62 6.52 -0.32
N GLU A 111 13.43 7.56 -0.41
CA GLU A 111 14.89 7.47 -0.46
C GLU A 111 15.49 7.54 0.95
N ALA A 112 16.76 7.16 1.07
CA ALA A 112 17.55 7.40 2.27
C ALA A 112 17.47 8.86 2.72
N GLY A 113 17.39 9.06 4.03
CA GLY A 113 17.17 10.38 4.63
C GLY A 113 15.71 10.86 4.58
N GLY A 114 14.79 10.03 4.07
CA GLY A 114 13.34 10.28 4.14
C GLY A 114 12.80 11.17 3.02
N THR A 115 13.57 11.45 1.97
CA THR A 115 13.04 12.16 0.80
C THR A 115 12.00 11.29 0.11
N ALA A 116 10.84 11.84 -0.18
CA ALA A 116 9.76 11.13 -0.84
C ALA A 116 9.50 11.67 -2.25
N LEU A 117 9.09 10.79 -3.15
CA LEU A 117 8.64 11.09 -4.51
C LEU A 117 7.26 10.48 -4.72
N THR A 118 6.40 11.15 -5.49
CA THR A 118 5.12 10.59 -5.97
C THR A 118 5.16 10.49 -7.47
N ASN A 119 5.05 9.27 -8.01
CA ASN A 119 5.13 9.00 -9.44
C ASN A 119 6.38 9.63 -10.09
N GLY A 120 7.51 9.67 -9.37
CA GLY A 120 8.77 10.30 -9.79
C GLY A 120 8.79 11.83 -9.74
N GLY A 121 7.66 12.46 -9.40
CA GLY A 121 7.54 13.90 -9.18
C GLY A 121 7.67 14.29 -7.71
N THR A 122 7.35 15.55 -7.43
CA THR A 122 7.38 16.12 -6.07
C THR A 122 6.32 15.47 -5.18
N PHE A 123 6.73 14.94 -4.04
CA PHE A 123 5.83 14.50 -2.99
C PHE A 123 5.22 15.69 -2.24
N VAL A 124 3.90 15.66 -2.01
CA VAL A 124 3.17 16.67 -1.24
C VAL A 124 2.73 16.07 0.10
N GLY A 125 3.55 16.29 1.12
CA GLY A 125 3.32 15.76 2.45
C GLY A 125 4.55 15.89 3.34
N ILE A 126 4.56 15.09 4.41
CA ILE A 126 5.63 15.10 5.41
C ILE A 126 6.09 13.66 5.66
N THR A 127 7.40 13.45 5.60
CA THR A 127 8.06 12.25 6.11
C THR A 127 8.72 12.54 7.44
N THR A 128 8.61 11.61 8.40
CA THR A 128 9.26 11.71 9.72
C THR A 128 9.84 10.37 10.14
N GLY A 129 11.00 10.38 10.77
CA GLY A 129 11.74 9.14 11.11
C GLY A 129 12.52 8.60 9.90
N SER A 130 13.07 7.41 10.04
CA SER A 130 13.82 6.70 8.99
C SER A 130 13.85 5.21 9.30
N LEU A 131 13.69 4.37 8.29
CA LEU A 131 14.03 2.94 8.36
C LEU A 131 15.53 2.72 8.10
N GLY A 132 16.38 3.60 8.62
CA GLY A 132 17.81 3.49 8.33
C GLY A 132 18.35 2.22 8.96
N GLY A 133 18.91 1.31 8.16
CA GLY A 133 19.43 0.04 8.66
C GLY A 133 18.81 -1.20 8.05
N ILE A 134 18.08 -1.09 6.93
CA ILE A 134 17.62 -2.27 6.18
C ILE A 134 18.87 -3.07 5.79
N ALA A 135 19.09 -4.20 6.45
CA ALA A 135 20.38 -4.89 6.35
C ALA A 135 20.49 -5.76 5.08
N ASN A 136 21.67 -5.75 4.46
CA ASN A 136 22.03 -6.69 3.37
C ASN A 136 22.29 -8.13 3.87
N ALA A 137 22.24 -8.35 5.18
CA ALA A 137 22.21 -9.68 5.76
C ALA A 137 20.77 -10.17 5.99
N GLY A 138 19.79 -9.44 5.46
CA GLY A 138 18.37 -9.71 5.59
C GLY A 138 17.64 -8.73 6.50
N ASP A 139 16.38 -8.44 6.17
CA ASP A 139 15.46 -7.55 6.89
C ASP A 139 14.01 -7.69 6.37
N GLN A 140 13.11 -6.85 6.85
CA GLN A 140 11.72 -6.75 6.41
C GLN A 140 11.25 -5.30 6.40
N VAL A 141 10.21 -5.02 5.62
CA VAL A 141 9.47 -3.76 5.68
C VAL A 141 8.01 -4.08 5.90
N PHE A 142 7.48 -3.68 7.05
CA PHE A 142 6.05 -3.75 7.33
C PHE A 142 5.42 -2.38 7.25
N ALA A 143 4.32 -2.30 6.50
CA ALA A 143 3.52 -1.10 6.38
C ALA A 143 2.25 -1.21 7.23
N TYR A 144 1.87 -0.12 7.93
CA TYR A 144 0.78 -0.14 8.89
C TYR A 144 0.09 1.21 9.12
N GLN A 145 -1.10 1.17 9.71
CA GLN A 145 -1.76 2.34 10.33
C GLN A 145 -1.87 2.20 11.85
N GLY A 146 -1.83 3.33 12.55
CA GLY A 146 -1.96 3.40 14.01
C GLY A 146 -0.90 4.28 14.65
N ALA A 147 -0.70 4.09 15.96
CA ALA A 147 0.39 4.73 16.68
C ALA A 147 1.75 4.20 16.21
N ALA A 148 2.83 5.00 16.28
CA ALA A 148 4.19 4.51 16.08
C ALA A 148 4.48 3.32 17.00
N VAL A 149 5.18 2.31 16.54
CA VAL A 149 5.75 1.24 17.39
C VAL A 149 6.79 1.83 18.34
N GLY A 150 7.67 2.68 17.80
CA GLY A 150 8.79 3.32 18.48
C GLY A 150 10.01 2.39 18.60
N GLY A 151 11.20 3.00 18.71
CA GLY A 151 12.50 2.32 18.77
C GLY A 151 12.58 1.16 19.76
N SER A 152 11.90 1.26 20.89
CA SER A 152 11.89 0.23 21.94
C SER A 152 10.57 -0.52 22.08
N GLY A 153 9.63 -0.32 21.15
CA GLY A 153 8.35 -0.98 21.16
C GLY A 153 8.51 -2.49 20.95
N THR A 154 7.83 -3.29 21.76
CA THR A 154 7.83 -4.76 21.65
C THR A 154 6.45 -5.33 21.33
N SER A 155 5.50 -4.47 21.00
CA SER A 155 4.10 -4.84 20.75
C SER A 155 3.49 -4.04 19.62
N PHE A 156 2.87 -4.77 18.70
CA PHE A 156 2.10 -4.26 17.57
C PHE A 156 0.60 -4.09 17.90
N THR A 157 0.16 -4.35 19.13
CA THR A 157 -1.26 -4.26 19.53
C THR A 157 -1.84 -2.86 19.25
N GLY A 158 -3.07 -2.81 18.73
CA GLY A 158 -3.77 -1.56 18.42
C GLY A 158 -3.37 -0.90 17.10
N ARG A 159 -2.64 -1.62 16.24
CA ARG A 159 -2.23 -1.18 14.89
C ARG A 159 -2.84 -2.11 13.84
N THR A 160 -3.06 -1.57 12.65
CA THR A 160 -3.54 -2.32 11.49
C THR A 160 -2.36 -2.55 10.55
N ALA A 161 -1.91 -3.80 10.43
CA ALA A 161 -0.94 -4.18 9.41
C ALA A 161 -1.60 -4.07 8.03
N LEU A 162 -0.87 -3.54 7.04
CA LEU A 162 -1.37 -3.35 5.68
C LEU A 162 -0.67 -4.24 4.67
N TYR A 163 0.65 -4.41 4.82
CA TYR A 163 1.48 -5.23 3.94
C TYR A 163 2.83 -5.57 4.61
N GLY A 164 3.45 -6.67 4.18
CA GLY A 164 4.81 -7.05 4.59
C GLY A 164 5.69 -7.43 3.40
N PHE A 165 6.94 -7.00 3.41
CA PHE A 165 7.94 -7.34 2.40
C PHE A 165 9.17 -7.90 3.10
N ASN A 166 9.51 -9.17 2.87
CA ASN A 166 10.68 -9.81 3.46
C ASN A 166 11.84 -9.82 2.47
N ILE A 167 13.02 -9.37 2.91
CA ILE A 167 14.31 -9.61 2.26
C ILE A 167 15.23 -10.48 3.14
N GLY A 168 14.76 -10.89 4.33
CA GLY A 168 15.50 -11.56 5.40
C GLY A 168 15.98 -12.98 5.16
N SER A 169 15.29 -13.68 4.26
CA SER A 169 15.40 -15.12 4.12
C SER A 169 14.70 -15.58 2.85
N SER A 170 14.81 -16.88 2.53
CA SER A 170 14.09 -17.47 1.40
C SER A 170 12.58 -17.65 1.64
N ASN A 171 12.12 -17.39 2.86
CA ASN A 171 10.73 -17.40 3.30
C ASN A 171 10.64 -16.73 4.69
N TRP A 172 9.46 -16.24 5.08
CA TRP A 172 9.18 -15.86 6.47
C TRP A 172 9.50 -17.01 7.43
N VAL A 173 10.17 -16.73 8.55
CA VAL A 173 10.50 -17.78 9.51
C VAL A 173 9.27 -18.18 10.32
N THR A 174 9.19 -19.43 10.76
CA THR A 174 8.10 -19.89 11.64
C THR A 174 8.44 -19.72 13.12
N SER A 175 9.71 -19.49 13.44
CA SER A 175 10.27 -19.28 14.79
C SER A 175 11.69 -18.75 14.69
N GLY A 176 12.21 -18.17 15.77
CA GLY A 176 13.61 -17.73 15.82
C GLY A 176 13.88 -16.44 15.04
N ALA A 177 12.89 -15.54 15.01
CA ALA A 177 13.07 -14.19 14.49
C ALA A 177 14.26 -13.48 15.16
N SER A 178 14.87 -12.58 14.42
CA SER A 178 16.04 -11.78 14.82
C SER A 178 15.88 -10.35 14.31
N SER A 179 16.91 -9.51 14.33
CA SER A 179 16.86 -8.23 13.60
C SER A 179 16.74 -8.43 12.08
N ASN A 180 17.21 -9.57 11.55
CA ASN A 180 17.37 -9.76 10.11
C ASN A 180 16.31 -10.67 9.48
N ASN A 181 15.35 -11.17 10.27
CA ASN A 181 14.26 -11.99 9.78
C ASN A 181 13.07 -11.96 10.73
N SER A 182 11.88 -12.12 10.16
CA SER A 182 10.62 -12.01 10.87
C SER A 182 9.73 -13.23 10.68
N VAL A 183 8.92 -13.49 11.70
CA VAL A 183 7.71 -14.30 11.53
C VAL A 183 6.68 -13.48 10.75
N LEU A 184 5.87 -14.11 9.90
CA LEU A 184 4.74 -13.44 9.24
C LEU A 184 3.58 -13.33 10.25
N PRO A 185 3.11 -12.12 10.61
CA PRO A 185 1.91 -11.98 11.42
C PRO A 185 0.69 -12.55 10.69
N THR A 186 -0.20 -13.20 11.43
CA THR A 186 -1.38 -13.90 10.89
C THR A 186 -2.29 -12.95 10.11
N SER A 187 -2.35 -11.67 10.49
CA SER A 187 -3.08 -10.63 9.75
C SER A 187 -2.62 -10.44 8.31
N LEU A 188 -1.39 -10.85 7.97
CA LEU A 188 -0.79 -10.75 6.63
C LEU A 188 -0.63 -12.12 5.94
N SER A 189 -1.20 -13.20 6.49
CA SER A 189 -1.15 -14.55 5.90
C SER A 189 -2.09 -14.76 4.71
N GLY A 190 -2.96 -13.78 4.43
CA GLY A 190 -3.87 -13.81 3.30
C GLY A 190 -3.16 -13.61 1.95
N ILE A 191 -3.88 -13.91 0.87
CA ILE A 191 -3.39 -13.66 -0.48
C ILE A 191 -3.13 -12.17 -0.70
N ASN A 192 -2.10 -11.85 -1.47
CA ASN A 192 -1.72 -10.48 -1.84
C ASN A 192 -1.30 -9.57 -0.66
N ALA A 193 -1.14 -10.11 0.55
CA ALA A 193 -0.86 -9.35 1.77
C ALA A 193 0.63 -9.24 2.13
N ASN A 194 1.48 -10.05 1.50
CA ASN A 194 2.92 -10.01 1.71
C ASN A 194 3.69 -10.52 0.48
N LEU A 195 4.98 -10.22 0.43
CA LEU A 195 5.95 -10.81 -0.50
C LEU A 195 7.21 -11.21 0.26
N ASP A 196 7.81 -12.32 -0.16
CA ASP A 196 9.17 -12.70 0.18
C ASP A 196 10.05 -12.60 -1.07
N SER A 197 11.13 -11.83 -0.99
CA SER A 197 12.04 -11.60 -2.12
C SER A 197 12.95 -12.79 -2.38
N LYS A 198 12.96 -13.82 -1.55
CA LYS A 198 13.89 -14.95 -1.56
C LYS A 198 15.34 -14.58 -1.21
N ASN A 199 15.53 -13.69 -0.24
CA ASN A 199 16.85 -13.27 0.29
C ASN A 199 17.70 -12.48 -0.73
N PHE A 200 17.08 -11.59 -1.51
CA PHE A 200 17.83 -10.60 -2.28
C PHE A 200 17.84 -9.26 -1.55
N ASP A 201 19.01 -8.64 -1.53
CA ASP A 201 19.26 -7.34 -0.88
C ASP A 201 18.46 -6.21 -1.53
N ASN A 202 18.37 -6.25 -2.85
CA ASN A 202 17.67 -5.25 -3.64
C ASN A 202 16.66 -5.96 -4.53
N ALA A 203 15.40 -5.51 -4.49
CA ALA A 203 14.32 -6.07 -5.27
C ALA A 203 13.34 -4.96 -5.68
N ASP A 204 12.91 -4.94 -6.95
CA ASP A 204 11.89 -4.02 -7.45
C ASP A 204 10.98 -4.70 -8.46
N TYR A 205 9.69 -4.37 -8.39
CA TYR A 205 8.69 -4.83 -9.35
C TYR A 205 8.87 -4.09 -10.69
N THR A 206 9.47 -4.78 -11.66
CA THR A 206 9.80 -4.18 -12.97
C THR A 206 8.89 -4.64 -14.11
N ALA A 207 7.92 -5.51 -13.82
CA ALA A 207 6.92 -5.94 -14.79
C ALA A 207 5.90 -4.83 -15.13
N ALA A 208 4.85 -5.18 -15.89
CA ALA A 208 3.91 -4.21 -16.45
C ALA A 208 3.29 -3.31 -15.38
N SER A 209 3.12 -2.03 -15.71
CA SER A 209 2.45 -1.04 -14.84
C SER A 209 1.36 -0.24 -15.55
N THR A 210 1.04 -0.64 -16.77
CA THR A 210 -0.13 -0.15 -17.48
C THR A 210 -0.88 -1.34 -18.08
N GLY A 211 -2.19 -1.16 -18.32
CA GLY A 211 -2.98 -2.16 -19.05
C GLY A 211 -3.49 -3.34 -18.22
N MET A 212 -3.37 -3.35 -16.89
CA MET A 212 -3.97 -4.38 -16.04
C MET A 212 -4.98 -3.79 -15.07
N THR A 213 -5.87 -4.64 -14.58
CA THR A 213 -6.77 -4.30 -13.49
C THR A 213 -6.02 -4.18 -12.17
N GLN A 214 -6.62 -3.49 -11.21
CA GLN A 214 -6.04 -3.37 -9.87
C GLN A 214 -5.82 -4.73 -9.21
N ALA A 215 -6.77 -5.65 -9.34
CA ALA A 215 -6.67 -6.95 -8.70
C ALA A 215 -5.58 -7.82 -9.38
N ALA A 216 -5.41 -7.70 -10.70
CA ALA A 216 -4.30 -8.35 -11.41
C ALA A 216 -2.92 -7.77 -11.03
N TYR A 217 -2.80 -6.45 -10.83
CA TYR A 217 -1.56 -5.88 -10.29
C TYR A 217 -1.26 -6.40 -8.89
N LYS A 218 -2.28 -6.46 -8.02
CA LYS A 218 -2.11 -7.00 -6.66
C LYS A 218 -1.56 -8.42 -6.67
N ALA A 219 -2.05 -9.25 -7.59
CA ALA A 219 -1.59 -10.62 -7.79
C ALA A 219 -0.16 -10.70 -8.38
N ALA A 220 0.17 -9.81 -9.31
CA ALA A 220 1.49 -9.76 -9.93
C ALA A 220 2.59 -9.29 -8.95
N ILE A 221 2.29 -8.34 -8.07
CA ILE A 221 3.28 -7.77 -7.13
C ILE A 221 3.66 -8.75 -6.01
N VAL A 222 2.81 -9.72 -5.65
CA VAL A 222 3.21 -10.79 -4.73
C VAL A 222 3.86 -11.99 -5.41
N ASN A 223 4.26 -11.84 -6.68
CA ASN A 223 5.02 -12.84 -7.41
C ASN A 223 6.45 -12.34 -7.65
N VAL A 224 7.41 -12.90 -6.90
CA VAL A 224 8.82 -12.53 -7.00
C VAL A 224 9.41 -12.75 -8.40
N ASP A 225 8.80 -13.60 -9.24
CA ASP A 225 9.27 -13.83 -10.61
C ASP A 225 9.12 -12.58 -11.51
N ASN A 226 8.30 -11.61 -11.09
CA ASN A 226 8.10 -10.30 -11.72
C ASN A 226 9.05 -9.21 -11.22
N PHE A 227 9.96 -9.56 -10.31
CA PHE A 227 10.92 -8.61 -9.75
C PHE A 227 12.25 -8.70 -10.47
N THR A 228 12.90 -7.55 -10.64
CA THR A 228 14.36 -7.50 -10.80
C THR A 228 14.98 -7.49 -9.42
N HIS A 229 16.02 -8.28 -9.22
CA HIS A 229 16.67 -8.40 -7.93
C HIS A 229 18.18 -8.58 -8.08
N SER A 230 18.94 -8.13 -7.07
CA SER A 230 20.41 -8.11 -7.11
C SER A 230 21.01 -7.93 -5.71
N ASP A 231 22.23 -8.44 -5.52
CA ASP A 231 23.13 -8.12 -4.38
C ASP A 231 23.95 -6.84 -4.65
N THR A 232 23.49 -6.03 -5.60
CA THR A 232 24.08 -4.73 -5.91
C THR A 232 22.95 -3.74 -6.09
N ARG A 233 23.04 -2.62 -5.36
CA ARG A 233 22.06 -1.54 -5.43
C ARG A 233 21.73 -1.14 -6.87
N PHE A 234 20.44 -1.05 -7.15
CA PHE A 234 19.88 -0.37 -8.32
C PHE A 234 18.76 0.56 -7.88
N ASP A 235 18.39 1.52 -8.72
CA ASP A 235 17.32 2.46 -8.39
C ASP A 235 15.95 1.83 -8.58
N LEU A 236 15.07 1.98 -7.59
CA LEU A 236 13.68 1.54 -7.67
C LEU A 236 12.91 2.36 -8.71
N ARG A 237 11.89 1.74 -9.31
CA ARG A 237 10.96 2.43 -10.21
C ARG A 237 10.35 3.66 -9.56
N THR A 238 10.00 4.62 -10.41
CA THR A 238 9.36 5.86 -9.99
C THR A 238 7.97 6.06 -10.58
N SER A 239 7.64 5.38 -11.67
CA SER A 239 6.33 5.50 -12.32
C SER A 239 5.23 4.74 -11.58
N GLY A 240 4.07 5.37 -11.44
CA GLY A 240 2.85 4.75 -10.92
C GLY A 240 2.23 3.72 -11.86
N PHE A 241 1.01 3.31 -11.50
CA PHE A 241 0.24 2.28 -12.19
C PHE A 241 -1.01 2.88 -12.84
N THR A 242 -1.29 2.48 -14.07
CA THR A 242 -2.53 2.82 -14.77
C THR A 242 -3.47 1.63 -14.76
N ILE A 243 -4.59 1.78 -14.05
CA ILE A 243 -5.57 0.72 -13.83
C ILE A 243 -6.59 0.68 -14.96
N THR A 244 -6.87 -0.51 -15.49
CA THR A 244 -8.00 -0.80 -16.36
C THR A 244 -9.11 -1.53 -15.61
N THR A 245 -10.29 -1.68 -16.21
CA THR A 245 -11.41 -2.44 -15.63
C THR A 245 -11.53 -3.85 -16.21
N SER A 246 -10.79 -4.14 -17.28
CA SER A 246 -10.78 -5.44 -17.95
C SER A 246 -9.38 -5.82 -18.40
N LEU A 247 -9.13 -7.13 -18.42
CA LEU A 247 -7.86 -7.71 -18.87
C LEU A 247 -8.08 -9.12 -19.44
N ASP A 248 -7.37 -9.44 -20.51
CA ASP A 248 -7.19 -10.82 -20.96
C ASP A 248 -6.01 -11.44 -20.20
N LEU A 249 -6.26 -12.54 -19.51
CA LEU A 249 -5.27 -13.31 -18.77
C LEU A 249 -4.99 -14.61 -19.52
N ILE A 250 -3.75 -14.77 -19.98
CA ILE A 250 -3.32 -15.92 -20.76
C ILE A 250 -3.00 -17.07 -19.81
N TRP A 251 -3.62 -18.23 -20.03
CA TRP A 251 -3.28 -19.46 -19.34
C TRP A 251 -1.84 -19.88 -19.69
N ASP A 252 -1.02 -20.01 -18.65
CA ASP A 252 0.39 -20.31 -18.78
C ASP A 252 0.83 -21.24 -17.64
N ALA A 253 0.64 -22.55 -17.85
CA ALA A 253 1.07 -23.54 -16.87
C ALA A 253 2.60 -23.68 -16.79
N ASN A 254 3.35 -23.08 -17.72
CA ASN A 254 4.81 -23.17 -17.75
C ASN A 254 5.48 -22.05 -16.95
N GLY A 255 4.72 -21.04 -16.52
CA GLY A 255 5.22 -19.86 -15.83
C GLY A 255 6.28 -19.15 -16.69
N LYS A 256 7.43 -18.83 -16.11
CA LYS A 256 8.52 -18.11 -16.82
C LYS A 256 9.23 -18.95 -17.89
N THR A 257 8.90 -20.23 -18.02
CA THR A 257 9.48 -21.07 -19.07
C THR A 257 8.86 -20.70 -20.42
N SER A 258 9.68 -20.65 -21.47
CA SER A 258 9.22 -20.24 -22.81
C SER A 258 8.01 -21.05 -23.30
N GLY A 259 7.00 -20.33 -23.80
CA GLY A 259 5.77 -20.87 -24.37
C GLY A 259 4.60 -20.88 -23.39
N THR A 260 3.38 -20.68 -23.90
CA THR A 260 2.15 -20.60 -23.09
C THR A 260 1.33 -21.90 -23.16
N GLY A 261 0.31 -21.98 -22.30
CA GLY A 261 -0.62 -23.10 -22.25
C GLY A 261 -0.19 -24.24 -21.33
N GLY A 262 -0.61 -25.45 -21.66
CA GLY A 262 -0.22 -26.70 -21.00
C GLY A 262 -1.28 -27.27 -20.06
N ALA A 263 -0.96 -28.41 -19.46
CA ALA A 263 -1.77 -29.01 -18.41
C ALA A 263 -1.42 -28.42 -17.04
N GLY A 264 -2.41 -28.24 -16.16
CA GLY A 264 -2.19 -27.68 -14.84
C GLY A 264 -3.46 -27.43 -14.04
N THR A 265 -3.31 -26.76 -12.90
CA THR A 265 -4.42 -26.39 -12.02
C THR A 265 -4.75 -24.91 -12.18
N TRP A 266 -6.00 -24.60 -12.51
CA TRP A 266 -6.52 -23.25 -12.49
C TRP A 266 -7.14 -22.97 -11.13
N ASP A 267 -6.44 -22.18 -10.33
CA ASP A 267 -6.88 -21.73 -9.01
C ASP A 267 -6.51 -20.27 -8.77
N ALA A 268 -7.02 -19.69 -7.69
CA ALA A 268 -6.79 -18.31 -7.31
C ALA A 268 -5.57 -18.12 -6.39
N ILE A 269 -4.69 -19.11 -6.21
CA ILE A 269 -3.59 -19.06 -5.22
C ILE A 269 -2.21 -19.39 -5.80
N THR A 270 -2.15 -20.22 -6.83
CA THR A 270 -0.93 -20.74 -7.44
C THR A 270 -0.40 -19.69 -8.39
N GLN A 271 0.75 -19.10 -8.02
CA GLN A 271 1.43 -18.10 -8.82
C GLN A 271 1.91 -18.64 -10.17
N SER A 272 2.14 -17.70 -11.10
CA SER A 272 2.69 -18.00 -12.42
C SER A 272 1.90 -19.06 -13.20
N ARG A 273 0.56 -19.04 -13.08
CA ARG A 273 -0.38 -19.84 -13.88
C ARG A 273 -1.09 -19.04 -14.96
N PHE A 274 -1.10 -17.73 -14.80
CA PHE A 274 -1.58 -16.79 -15.78
C PHE A 274 -0.52 -15.75 -16.04
N SER A 275 -0.57 -15.19 -17.24
CA SER A 275 0.19 -13.99 -17.59
C SER A 275 -0.71 -12.93 -18.19
N ASN A 276 -0.24 -11.69 -18.24
CA ASN A 276 -0.93 -10.62 -18.95
C ASN A 276 -0.98 -10.91 -20.46
N SER A 277 -1.67 -10.05 -21.23
CA SER A 277 -1.84 -10.22 -22.68
C SER A 277 -0.54 -10.30 -23.50
N ASN A 278 0.59 -9.84 -22.93
CA ASN A 278 1.90 -9.87 -23.57
C ASN A 278 2.76 -11.07 -23.13
N ALA A 279 2.27 -11.88 -22.20
CA ALA A 279 3.00 -12.98 -21.57
C ALA A 279 4.34 -12.55 -20.91
N ASP A 280 4.39 -11.35 -20.35
CA ASP A 280 5.59 -10.79 -19.70
C ASP A 280 5.44 -10.56 -18.19
N THR A 281 4.21 -10.63 -17.68
CA THR A 281 3.88 -10.41 -16.26
C THR A 281 3.07 -11.59 -15.75
N TYR A 282 3.55 -12.29 -14.73
CA TYR A 282 3.03 -13.57 -14.26
C TYR A 282 2.26 -13.44 -12.95
N LEU A 283 1.12 -14.11 -12.82
CA LEU A 283 0.24 -14.01 -11.66
C LEU A 283 -0.57 -15.30 -11.46
N HIS A 284 -1.20 -15.42 -10.28
CA HIS A 284 -2.31 -16.34 -10.08
C HIS A 284 -3.59 -15.78 -10.71
N TRP A 285 -4.61 -16.63 -10.86
CA TRP A 285 -5.92 -16.15 -11.31
C TRP A 285 -6.55 -15.22 -10.28
N VAL A 286 -7.18 -14.16 -10.75
CA VAL A 286 -7.97 -13.28 -9.90
C VAL A 286 -9.40 -13.28 -10.38
N ASP A 287 -10.31 -13.68 -9.49
CA ASP A 287 -11.73 -13.81 -9.83
C ASP A 287 -12.33 -12.50 -10.32
N SER A 288 -13.13 -12.63 -11.38
CA SER A 288 -13.84 -11.50 -11.94
C SER A 288 -14.86 -10.93 -10.95
N ASN A 289 -14.98 -9.61 -10.93
CA ASN A 289 -15.99 -8.89 -10.15
C ASN A 289 -16.24 -7.50 -10.74
N SER A 290 -17.13 -6.71 -10.13
CA SER A 290 -17.41 -5.34 -10.57
C SER A 290 -16.15 -4.47 -10.46
N GLY A 291 -15.63 -4.00 -11.60
CA GLY A 291 -14.37 -3.25 -11.71
C GLY A 291 -13.14 -4.10 -12.02
N ASN A 292 -13.29 -5.42 -12.17
CA ASN A 292 -12.22 -6.37 -12.40
C ASN A 292 -12.70 -7.50 -13.33
N SER A 293 -12.87 -7.21 -14.62
CA SER A 293 -13.39 -8.16 -15.61
C SER A 293 -12.25 -8.93 -16.29
N HIS A 294 -12.16 -10.24 -16.11
CA HIS A 294 -11.08 -11.05 -16.69
C HIS A 294 -11.59 -12.10 -17.67
N THR A 295 -11.01 -12.13 -18.87
CA THR A 295 -11.17 -13.23 -19.82
C THR A 295 -10.00 -14.19 -19.65
N ALA A 296 -10.27 -15.47 -19.38
CA ALA A 296 -9.24 -16.49 -19.44
C ALA A 296 -8.97 -16.89 -20.88
N VAL A 297 -7.73 -16.76 -21.34
CA VAL A 297 -7.31 -17.04 -22.72
C VAL A 297 -6.45 -18.31 -22.76
N PHE A 298 -6.97 -19.34 -23.41
CA PHE A 298 -6.31 -20.63 -23.60
C PHE A 298 -5.69 -20.71 -24.99
N GLY A 299 -4.40 -20.38 -25.07
CA GLY A 299 -3.58 -20.49 -26.28
C GLY A 299 -2.45 -21.50 -26.15
N GLY A 300 -1.44 -21.44 -27.02
CA GLY A 300 -0.21 -22.23 -26.87
C GLY A 300 -0.41 -23.74 -26.98
N THR A 301 0.26 -24.51 -26.13
CA THR A 301 0.13 -25.98 -26.13
C THR A 301 -1.14 -26.40 -25.38
N ALA A 302 -2.08 -27.06 -26.05
CA ALA A 302 -3.30 -27.53 -25.39
C ALA A 302 -3.02 -28.59 -24.30
N GLY A 303 -3.92 -28.68 -23.32
CA GLY A 303 -3.79 -29.64 -22.22
C GLY A 303 -5.05 -29.80 -21.38
N ILE A 304 -4.94 -30.59 -20.32
CA ILE A 304 -6.00 -30.73 -19.30
C ILE A 304 -5.78 -29.66 -18.23
N VAL A 305 -6.76 -28.78 -18.07
CA VAL A 305 -6.78 -27.75 -17.02
C VAL A 305 -7.78 -28.18 -15.96
N THR A 306 -7.29 -28.44 -14.76
CA THR A 306 -8.11 -28.79 -13.60
C THR A 306 -8.52 -27.50 -12.89
N VAL A 307 -9.77 -27.11 -13.02
CA VAL A 307 -10.36 -25.97 -12.32
C VAL A 307 -10.52 -26.35 -10.86
N SER A 308 -9.98 -25.54 -9.96
CA SER A 308 -10.15 -25.69 -8.52
C SER A 308 -11.51 -25.15 -8.06
N ASN A 309 -11.72 -25.08 -6.73
CA ASN A 309 -12.92 -24.52 -6.11
C ASN A 309 -13.41 -23.27 -6.85
N GLY A 310 -14.65 -23.32 -7.34
CA GLY A 310 -15.41 -22.25 -8.02
C GLY A 310 -14.61 -21.05 -8.50
N ILE A 311 -14.27 -21.01 -9.79
CA ILE A 311 -13.62 -19.86 -10.41
C ILE A 311 -14.65 -18.94 -11.05
N THR A 312 -14.44 -17.64 -10.93
CA THR A 312 -15.27 -16.63 -11.59
C THR A 312 -14.50 -15.92 -12.69
N ALA A 313 -15.01 -15.98 -13.92
CA ALA A 313 -14.44 -15.32 -15.10
C ALA A 313 -15.50 -14.48 -15.82
N SER A 314 -15.09 -13.46 -16.55
CA SER A 314 -15.98 -12.66 -17.41
C SER A 314 -16.10 -13.24 -18.82
N GLY A 315 -15.15 -14.10 -19.20
CA GLY A 315 -15.16 -14.81 -20.46
C GLY A 315 -14.12 -15.91 -20.52
N LEU A 316 -14.31 -16.82 -21.47
CA LEU A 316 -13.32 -17.84 -21.86
C LEU A 316 -13.03 -17.67 -23.35
N LYS A 317 -11.76 -17.68 -23.73
CA LYS A 317 -11.30 -17.62 -25.11
C LYS A 317 -10.37 -18.79 -25.37
N PHE A 318 -10.59 -19.52 -26.45
CA PHE A 318 -9.73 -20.63 -26.88
C PHE A 318 -9.12 -20.28 -28.23
N ASP A 319 -7.82 -20.05 -28.25
CA ASP A 319 -7.06 -19.72 -29.47
C ASP A 319 -6.48 -20.98 -30.15
N VAL A 320 -6.56 -22.13 -29.47
CA VAL A 320 -6.21 -23.45 -29.99
C VAL A 320 -7.24 -24.49 -29.56
N ASP A 321 -7.39 -25.54 -30.37
CA ASP A 321 -8.29 -26.65 -30.08
C ASP A 321 -7.72 -27.59 -28.99
N SER A 322 -8.57 -28.50 -28.50
CA SER A 322 -8.20 -29.65 -27.64
C SER A 322 -7.84 -29.33 -26.18
N TYR A 323 -8.14 -28.13 -25.69
CA TYR A 323 -8.19 -27.91 -24.25
C TYR A 323 -9.34 -28.69 -23.61
N THR A 324 -9.05 -29.34 -22.48
CA THR A 324 -10.08 -29.99 -21.65
C THR A 324 -10.10 -29.32 -20.28
N LEU A 325 -11.20 -28.67 -19.93
CA LEU A 325 -11.43 -28.15 -18.58
C LEU A 325 -12.16 -29.22 -17.76
N THR A 326 -11.66 -29.51 -16.56
CA THR A 326 -12.24 -30.53 -15.65
C THR A 326 -12.18 -30.05 -14.20
N GLY A 327 -12.83 -30.75 -13.27
CA GLY A 327 -12.81 -30.44 -11.84
C GLY A 327 -13.99 -29.56 -11.39
N GLY A 328 -13.67 -28.39 -10.85
CA GLY A 328 -14.61 -27.44 -10.26
C GLY A 328 -15.48 -26.68 -11.27
N SER A 329 -16.31 -25.78 -10.75
CA SER A 329 -17.20 -24.94 -11.57
C SER A 329 -16.51 -23.66 -12.03
N ILE A 330 -16.83 -23.22 -13.25
CA ILE A 330 -16.56 -21.86 -13.72
C ILE A 330 -17.88 -21.11 -13.74
N VAL A 331 -17.94 -19.98 -13.03
CA VAL A 331 -19.03 -19.03 -13.08
C VAL A 331 -18.65 -17.95 -14.08
N LEU A 332 -19.49 -17.75 -15.10
CA LEU A 332 -19.35 -16.64 -16.03
C LEU A 332 -20.18 -15.46 -15.52
N MET A 333 -19.52 -14.33 -15.31
CA MET A 333 -20.20 -13.06 -15.03
C MET A 333 -20.42 -12.30 -16.32
N ASP A 334 -21.49 -11.50 -16.36
CA ASP A 334 -21.71 -10.59 -17.48
C ASP A 334 -20.52 -9.63 -17.58
N PRO A 335 -19.94 -9.46 -18.79
CA PRO A 335 -18.93 -8.45 -19.00
C PRO A 335 -19.54 -7.09 -18.67
N ILE A 336 -18.88 -6.36 -17.78
CA ILE A 336 -19.31 -5.03 -17.39
C ILE A 336 -19.22 -4.16 -18.64
N THR A 337 -20.36 -3.62 -19.09
CA THR A 337 -20.34 -2.59 -20.13
C THR A 337 -19.70 -1.35 -19.50
N PRO A 338 -18.59 -0.83 -20.03
CA PRO A 338 -17.87 0.31 -19.46
C PRO A 338 -18.72 1.58 -19.40
#